data_AF-A0A7X7G431-F1
#
_entry.id   AF-A0A7X7G431-F1
#
_cell.length_a   1.000
_cell.length_b   1.000
_cell.length_c   1.000
_cell.angle_alpha   90.00
_cell.angle_beta   90.00
_cell.angle_gamma   90.00
#
_symmetry.space_group_name_H-M   'P 1'
#
loop_
_entity.id
_entity.type
_entity.pdbx_description
1 polymer ?
#
loop_
_entity_poly.entity_id
_entity_poly.type
_entity_poly.pdbx_seq_one_letter_code
_entity_poly.pdbx_strand_id
1 'polypeptide(L)'
;MFNRSTRCLLALLVVAASSLHAESIFRHRSKASDLTLLVMPARTRLVQFGFDLAKIRAFSLVTYEGTSTTRPFLHYWDGAQWAELTLEELTERGFLAQTPRRVVIIGEDSMVSPDLCEAVSWCPEVHKIPSIKTVEIVNVLHPLLGFNDGELEWLAARHNLKIRDVNEERRRLDPYSVPRSPDEMDFRPFKKRIRRGAKPAPIDEQ
;
A
#
# COMPACT_ATOMS: atom_id res chain seq x y z
N MET A 1 6.18 26.77 -63.07
CA MET A 1 6.21 28.08 -62.37
C MET A 1 4.96 28.22 -61.51
N PHE A 2 5.05 29.06 -60.48
CA PHE A 2 3.99 29.68 -59.66
C PHE A 2 2.66 29.98 -60.44
N ASN A 3 1.46 30.08 -59.84
CA ASN A 3 1.07 30.10 -58.42
C ASN A 3 -0.44 29.77 -58.21
N ARG A 4 -0.80 29.48 -56.94
CA ARG A 4 -2.05 29.79 -56.20
C ARG A 4 -3.26 30.39 -56.95
N SER A 5 -4.45 29.87 -56.65
CA SER A 5 -5.55 30.65 -56.04
C SER A 5 -6.63 29.77 -55.38
N THR A 6 -6.65 29.81 -54.05
CA THR A 6 -7.85 29.90 -53.18
C THR A 6 -9.19 29.32 -53.67
N ARG A 7 -9.62 28.21 -53.03
CA ARG A 7 -11.03 27.91 -52.78
C ARG A 7 -11.25 27.57 -51.31
N CYS A 8 -12.38 28.04 -50.78
CA CYS A 8 -12.75 28.04 -49.37
C CYS A 8 -12.82 26.62 -48.77
N LEU A 9 -12.41 26.37 -47.52
CA LEU A 9 -13.10 26.78 -46.28
C LEU A 9 -14.58 26.34 -46.24
N LEU A 10 -14.83 25.09 -45.83
CA LEU A 10 -15.90 24.63 -44.92
C LEU A 10 -16.05 23.10 -44.97
N ALA A 11 -15.51 22.42 -43.96
CA ALA A 11 -15.86 21.04 -43.60
C ALA A 11 -15.83 20.93 -42.07
N LEU A 12 -16.91 21.39 -41.45
CA LEU A 12 -17.04 21.54 -40.00
C LEU A 12 -17.77 20.30 -39.43
N LEU A 13 -17.18 19.66 -38.43
CA LEU A 13 -17.79 18.74 -37.45
C LEU A 13 -18.78 17.66 -37.93
N VAL A 14 -18.40 16.39 -37.74
CA VAL A 14 -19.08 15.39 -36.85
C VAL A 14 -18.31 14.07 -36.92
N VAL A 15 -17.45 13.81 -35.92
CA VAL A 15 -17.35 12.53 -35.17
C VAL A 15 -16.73 12.91 -33.82
N ALA A 16 -17.57 13.33 -32.88
CA ALA A 16 -17.22 13.39 -31.47
C ALA A 16 -18.03 12.32 -30.73
N ALA A 17 -17.46 11.77 -29.65
CA ALA A 17 -18.07 10.84 -28.71
C ALA A 17 -18.41 9.41 -29.21
N SER A 18 -17.43 8.51 -29.24
CA SER A 18 -17.65 7.08 -28.92
C SER A 18 -16.39 6.28 -28.56
N SER A 19 -15.56 6.76 -27.62
CA SER A 19 -14.64 5.88 -26.84
C SER A 19 -14.12 6.51 -25.53
N LEU A 20 -14.93 7.36 -24.89
CA LEU A 20 -14.85 7.52 -23.44
C LEU A 20 -15.56 6.30 -22.82
N HIS A 21 -14.89 5.60 -21.89
CA HIS A 21 -15.41 4.82 -20.74
C HIS A 21 -14.43 3.70 -20.34
N ALA A 22 -13.32 4.06 -19.70
CA ALA A 22 -12.57 3.20 -18.77
C ALA A 22 -11.50 3.94 -17.91
N GLU A 23 -11.34 5.27 -18.03
CA GLU A 23 -10.34 6.04 -17.27
C GLU A 23 -10.94 6.82 -16.09
N SER A 24 -11.47 6.12 -15.09
CA SER A 24 -11.63 6.66 -13.72
C SER A 24 -12.11 5.59 -12.74
N ILE A 25 -11.20 5.01 -11.95
CA ILE A 25 -11.55 4.45 -10.63
C ILE A 25 -10.56 4.91 -9.55
N PHE A 26 -9.25 5.01 -9.85
CA PHE A 26 -8.25 5.39 -8.84
C PHE A 26 -7.42 6.63 -9.22
N ARG A 27 -8.01 7.83 -9.06
CA ARG A 27 -7.22 9.04 -8.71
C ARG A 27 -7.08 9.15 -7.19
N HIS A 28 -6.39 8.18 -6.59
CA HIS A 28 -5.93 8.34 -5.22
C HIS A 28 -4.76 9.33 -5.21
N ARG A 29 -5.06 10.60 -4.96
CA ARG A 29 -4.05 11.59 -4.58
C ARG A 29 -3.56 11.26 -3.18
N SER A 30 -2.67 10.27 -3.09
CA SER A 30 -1.93 9.96 -1.87
C SER A 30 -1.39 11.26 -1.27
N LYS A 31 -1.56 11.42 0.03
CA LYS A 31 -0.87 12.48 0.75
C LYS A 31 0.63 12.25 0.54
N ALA A 32 1.40 13.33 0.31
CA ALA A 32 2.86 13.26 0.12
C ALA A 32 3.59 12.48 1.23
N SER A 33 2.98 12.39 2.42
CA SER A 33 3.47 11.64 3.57
C SER A 33 3.38 10.12 3.47
N ASP A 34 2.62 9.55 2.52
CA ASP A 34 2.19 8.15 2.58
C ASP A 34 2.87 7.27 1.51
N LEU A 35 3.95 7.77 0.88
CA LEU A 35 4.73 7.01 -0.09
C LEU A 35 5.38 5.78 0.58
N THR A 36 5.14 4.61 0.00
CA THR A 36 5.76 3.35 0.40
C THR A 36 6.72 2.87 -0.70
N LEU A 37 7.94 2.48 -0.34
CA LEU A 37 8.87 1.81 -1.25
C LEU A 37 8.59 0.31 -1.23
N LEU A 38 8.35 -0.27 -2.40
CA LEU A 38 8.11 -1.69 -2.58
C LEU A 38 9.30 -2.31 -3.32
N VAL A 39 10.10 -3.08 -2.58
CA VAL A 39 11.29 -3.78 -3.07
C VAL A 39 10.92 -5.24 -3.32
N MET A 40 11.09 -5.75 -4.55
CA MET A 40 10.63 -7.10 -4.93
C MET A 40 11.58 -7.82 -5.91
N PRO A 41 11.54 -9.16 -6.01
CA PRO A 41 12.25 -9.87 -7.06
C PRO A 41 11.79 -9.42 -8.45
N ALA A 42 12.71 -9.33 -9.41
CA ALA A 42 12.47 -9.08 -10.83
C ALA A 42 11.75 -10.25 -11.54
N ARG A 43 10.56 -10.63 -11.04
CA ARG A 43 9.71 -11.70 -11.56
C ARG A 43 8.44 -11.11 -12.13
N THR A 44 8.08 -11.45 -13.37
CA THR A 44 6.96 -10.84 -14.13
C THR A 44 5.65 -10.76 -13.33
N ARG A 45 5.28 -11.81 -12.58
CA ARG A 45 4.05 -11.83 -11.75
C ARG A 45 4.09 -10.84 -10.59
N LEU A 46 5.26 -10.66 -9.95
CA LEU A 46 5.41 -9.70 -8.86
C LEU A 46 5.49 -8.28 -9.38
N VAL A 47 6.18 -8.05 -10.50
CA VAL A 47 6.21 -6.74 -11.17
C VAL A 47 4.81 -6.30 -11.60
N GLN A 48 4.01 -7.20 -12.19
CA GLN A 48 2.60 -6.93 -12.50
C GLN A 48 1.77 -6.62 -11.25
N PHE A 49 1.94 -7.38 -10.17
CA PHE A 49 1.30 -7.11 -8.88
C PHE A 49 1.73 -5.76 -8.29
N GLY A 50 3.00 -5.38 -8.41
CA GLY A 50 3.52 -4.07 -8.02
C GLY A 50 2.87 -2.91 -8.78
N PHE A 51 2.70 -3.05 -10.11
CA PHE A 51 1.96 -2.08 -10.91
C PHE A 51 0.47 -2.03 -10.59
N ASP A 52 -0.16 -3.17 -10.28
CA ASP A 52 -1.57 -3.21 -9.87
C ASP A 52 -1.75 -2.61 -8.45
N LEU A 53 -0.79 -2.75 -7.54
CA LEU A 53 -0.72 -2.02 -6.26
C LEU A 53 -0.51 -0.50 -6.44
N ALA A 54 0.37 -0.09 -7.35
CA ALA A 54 0.66 1.32 -7.66
C ALA A 54 -0.55 2.09 -8.22
N LYS A 55 -1.60 1.39 -8.67
CA LYS A 55 -2.89 1.99 -9.02
C LYS A 55 -3.75 2.31 -7.80
N ILE A 56 -3.60 1.56 -6.71
CA ILE A 56 -4.45 1.67 -5.50
C ILE A 56 -3.86 2.70 -4.51
N ARG A 57 -2.54 2.73 -4.35
CA ARG A 57 -1.80 3.67 -3.48
C ARG A 57 -0.50 4.11 -4.17
N ALA A 58 0.11 5.18 -3.68
CA ALA A 58 1.42 5.60 -4.16
C ALA A 58 2.52 4.67 -3.65
N PHE A 59 3.02 3.86 -4.57
CA PHE A 59 4.23 3.05 -4.38
C PHE A 59 5.34 3.53 -5.30
N SER A 60 6.55 3.62 -4.76
CA SER A 60 7.77 3.57 -5.55
C SER A 60 8.16 2.10 -5.71
N LEU A 61 8.46 1.65 -6.93
CA LEU A 61 8.81 0.27 -7.21
C LEU A 61 10.32 0.14 -7.43
N VAL A 62 10.95 -0.75 -6.66
CA VAL A 62 12.33 -1.22 -6.91
C VAL A 62 12.27 -2.72 -7.10
N THR A 63 12.93 -3.22 -8.13
CA THR A 63 13.11 -4.65 -8.36
C THR A 63 14.56 -5.05 -8.12
N TYR A 64 14.79 -6.29 -7.70
CA TYR A 64 16.13 -6.84 -7.52
C TYR A 64 16.26 -8.23 -8.16
N GLU A 65 17.45 -8.55 -8.64
CA GLU A 65 17.77 -9.89 -9.17
C GLU A 65 18.33 -10.81 -8.09
N GLY A 66 17.58 -11.85 -7.73
CA GLY A 66 17.90 -12.77 -6.63
C GLY A 66 19.03 -13.78 -6.89
N THR A 67 19.86 -13.56 -7.91
CA THR A 67 20.96 -14.47 -8.31
C THR A 67 22.28 -14.14 -7.60
N SER A 68 22.43 -12.92 -7.09
CA SER A 68 23.66 -12.42 -6.44
C SER A 68 23.37 -11.94 -5.04
N THR A 69 23.93 -12.62 -4.03
CA THR A 69 23.76 -12.28 -2.61
C THR A 69 24.63 -11.11 -2.14
N THR A 70 25.67 -10.73 -2.91
CA THR A 70 26.65 -9.69 -2.53
C THR A 70 26.50 -8.40 -3.34
N ARG A 71 25.95 -8.48 -4.55
CA ARG A 71 25.65 -7.33 -5.42
C ARG A 71 24.41 -7.67 -6.26
N PRO A 72 23.20 -7.55 -5.72
CA PRO A 72 21.98 -7.68 -6.52
C PRO A 72 21.92 -6.52 -7.52
N PHE A 73 21.62 -6.81 -8.80
CA PHE A 73 21.22 -5.76 -9.73
C PHE A 73 19.86 -5.22 -9.29
N LEU A 74 19.78 -3.91 -9.09
CA LEU A 74 18.53 -3.23 -8.74
C LEU A 74 18.05 -2.42 -9.94
N HIS A 75 16.73 -2.37 -10.10
CA HIS A 75 16.09 -1.50 -11.08
C HIS A 75 14.96 -0.72 -10.43
N TYR A 76 14.95 0.60 -10.61
CA TYR A 76 13.89 1.50 -10.14
C TYR A 76 12.92 1.84 -11.27
N TRP A 77 11.63 1.95 -10.94
CA TRP A 77 10.61 2.45 -11.87
C TRP A 77 10.42 3.96 -11.71
N ASP A 78 10.82 4.75 -12.71
CA ASP A 78 10.72 6.22 -12.68
C ASP A 78 9.30 6.77 -12.96
N GLY A 79 8.38 5.90 -13.37
CA GLY A 79 7.03 6.25 -13.83
C GLY A 79 6.79 5.92 -15.31
N ALA A 80 7.84 5.83 -16.11
CA ALA A 80 7.80 5.58 -17.55
C ALA A 80 8.71 4.42 -18.02
N GLN A 81 9.84 4.20 -17.36
CA GLN A 81 10.84 3.20 -17.70
C GLN A 81 11.52 2.62 -16.45
N TRP A 82 12.23 1.52 -16.64
CA TRP A 82 13.13 0.96 -15.63
C TRP A 82 14.52 1.59 -15.80
N ALA A 83 15.02 2.23 -14.74
CA ALA A 83 16.40 2.68 -14.62
C ALA A 83 17.19 1.66 -13.79
N GLU A 84 18.46 1.44 -14.11
CA GLU A 84 19.39 0.73 -13.23
C GLU A 84 19.64 1.56 -11.97
N LEU A 85 19.87 0.90 -10.84
CA LEU A 85 20.12 1.50 -9.53
C LEU A 85 21.21 0.71 -8.79
N THR A 86 22.14 1.39 -8.11
CA THR A 86 23.13 0.72 -7.25
C THR A 86 22.69 0.67 -5.77
N LEU A 87 23.37 -0.15 -4.95
CA LEU A 87 23.12 -0.20 -3.50
C LEU A 87 23.50 1.13 -2.81
N GLU A 88 24.53 1.80 -3.32
CA GLU A 88 24.97 3.12 -2.87
C GLU A 88 23.87 4.16 -3.15
N GLU A 89 23.33 4.20 -4.38
CA GLU A 89 22.22 5.10 -4.74
C GLU A 89 20.93 4.80 -3.95
N LEU A 90 20.66 3.52 -3.64
CA LEU A 90 19.56 3.11 -2.75
C LEU A 90 19.72 3.68 -1.33
N THR A 91 20.96 3.76 -0.85
CA THR A 91 21.32 4.29 0.48
C THR A 91 21.28 5.81 0.50
N GLU A 92 21.79 6.47 -0.54
CA GLU A 92 21.82 7.93 -0.67
C GLU A 92 20.41 8.51 -0.91
N ARG A 93 19.54 7.76 -1.61
CA ARG A 93 18.16 8.10 -1.99
C ARG A 93 18.04 9.15 -3.10
N GLY A 94 19.12 9.41 -3.86
CA GLY A 94 19.15 10.44 -4.91
C GLY A 94 18.09 10.28 -6.01
N PHE A 95 17.64 9.05 -6.25
CA PHE A 95 16.59 8.70 -7.21
C PHE A 95 15.15 8.94 -6.71
N LEU A 96 14.95 9.18 -5.40
CA LEU A 96 13.63 9.33 -4.80
C LEU A 96 13.21 10.80 -4.71
N ALA A 97 12.15 11.16 -5.43
CA ALA A 97 11.56 12.50 -5.36
C ALA A 97 11.04 12.88 -3.96
N GLN A 98 10.68 11.89 -3.13
CA GLN A 98 10.22 12.03 -1.76
C GLN A 98 10.70 10.84 -0.93
N THR A 99 11.17 11.07 0.30
CA THR A 99 11.59 9.98 1.19
C THR A 99 10.38 9.16 1.67
N PRO A 100 10.28 7.86 1.35
CA PRO A 100 9.18 7.01 1.80
C PRO A 100 9.27 6.77 3.30
N ARG A 101 8.11 6.73 3.97
CA ARG A 101 8.03 6.41 5.41
C ARG A 101 8.20 4.93 5.71
N ARG A 102 7.94 4.09 4.71
CA ARG A 102 7.91 2.64 4.83
C ARG A 102 8.58 1.98 3.64
N VAL A 103 9.38 0.96 3.91
CA VAL A 103 9.94 0.04 2.93
C VAL A 103 9.34 -1.34 3.17
N VAL A 104 8.84 -1.97 2.12
CA VAL A 104 8.42 -3.37 2.14
C VAL A 104 9.34 -4.16 1.21
N ILE A 105 10.13 -5.08 1.79
CA ILE A 105 10.95 -6.03 1.04
C ILE A 105 10.16 -7.32 0.90
N ILE A 106 9.82 -7.69 -0.34
CA ILE A 106 9.23 -8.98 -0.70
C ILE A 106 10.37 -9.92 -1.10
N GLY A 107 10.29 -11.18 -0.69
CA GLY A 107 11.15 -12.26 -1.18
C GLY A 107 11.65 -13.20 -0.10
N GLU A 108 11.85 -14.47 -0.45
CA GLU A 108 12.40 -15.50 0.45
C GLU A 108 13.78 -15.10 0.99
N ASP A 109 14.09 -15.54 2.21
CA ASP A 109 15.33 -15.20 2.92
C ASP A 109 16.60 -15.62 2.16
N SER A 110 16.51 -16.62 1.28
CA SER A 110 17.59 -17.09 0.40
C SER A 110 17.92 -16.15 -0.77
N MET A 111 16.99 -15.28 -1.18
CA MET A 111 17.18 -14.35 -2.31
C MET A 111 17.42 -12.91 -1.85
N VAL A 112 16.96 -12.53 -0.66
CA VAL A 112 17.17 -11.19 -0.12
C VAL A 112 18.59 -11.09 0.44
N SER A 113 19.47 -10.39 -0.28
CA SER A 113 20.81 -10.05 0.20
C SER A 113 20.75 -9.31 1.56
N PRO A 114 21.68 -9.57 2.50
CA PRO A 114 21.80 -8.77 3.72
C PRO A 114 22.13 -7.30 3.41
N ASP A 115 22.94 -7.06 2.38
CA ASP A 115 23.36 -5.72 1.95
C ASP A 115 22.16 -4.87 1.48
N LEU A 116 21.16 -5.52 0.87
CA LEU A 116 19.88 -4.88 0.51
C LEU A 116 19.06 -4.47 1.74
N CYS A 117 19.16 -5.22 2.85
CA CYS A 117 18.50 -4.87 4.11
C CYS A 117 19.23 -3.69 4.80
N GLU A 118 20.56 -3.65 4.71
CA GLU A 118 21.37 -2.53 5.22
C GLU A 118 21.14 -1.25 4.42
N ALA A 119 21.08 -1.34 3.07
CA ALA A 119 20.85 -0.20 2.18
C ALA A 119 19.50 0.50 2.37
N VAL A 120 18.52 -0.13 3.02
CA VAL A 120 17.21 0.48 3.37
C VAL A 120 17.05 0.82 4.85
N SER A 121 18.10 0.61 5.67
CA SER A 121 18.09 0.85 7.13
C SER A 121 17.80 2.30 7.53
N TRP A 122 17.93 3.25 6.59
CA TRP A 122 17.56 4.65 6.77
C TRP A 122 16.04 4.88 6.90
N CYS A 123 15.20 3.90 6.55
CA CYS A 123 13.75 4.03 6.63
C CYS A 123 13.24 3.62 8.03
N PRO A 124 12.36 4.39 8.68
CA PRO A 124 11.89 4.08 10.03
C PRO A 124 11.01 2.83 10.13
N GLU A 125 10.32 2.44 9.05
CA GLU A 125 9.46 1.25 9.00
C GLU A 125 9.90 0.31 7.87
N VAL A 126 10.71 -0.70 8.19
CA VAL A 126 11.13 -1.76 7.24
C VAL A 126 10.40 -3.06 7.55
N HIS A 127 9.63 -3.56 6.58
CA HIS A 127 8.91 -4.83 6.69
C HIS A 127 9.43 -5.84 5.67
N LYS A 128 9.89 -7.00 6.14
CA LYS A 128 10.26 -8.13 5.28
C LYS A 128 9.10 -9.12 5.17
N ILE A 129 8.76 -9.50 3.95
CA ILE A 129 7.77 -10.53 3.61
C ILE A 129 8.55 -11.70 3.00
N PRO A 130 8.85 -12.78 3.77
CA PRO A 130 9.66 -13.91 3.32
C PRO A 130 8.88 -14.86 2.38
N SER A 131 8.24 -14.32 1.33
CA SER A 131 7.43 -15.06 0.38
C SER A 131 7.37 -14.42 -1.00
N ILE A 132 7.13 -15.25 -2.00
CA ILE A 132 6.87 -14.90 -3.41
C ILE A 132 5.37 -15.05 -3.74
N LYS A 133 4.59 -15.73 -2.88
CA LYS A 133 3.18 -16.04 -3.17
C LYS A 133 2.33 -14.79 -2.95
N THR A 134 1.65 -14.34 -4.00
CA THR A 134 0.78 -13.15 -3.96
C THR A 134 -0.24 -13.19 -2.81
N VAL A 135 -0.78 -14.37 -2.48
CA VAL A 135 -1.70 -14.54 -1.32
C VAL A 135 -1.04 -14.16 0.01
N GLU A 136 0.18 -14.65 0.27
CA GLU A 136 0.90 -14.38 1.51
C GLU A 136 1.34 -12.91 1.57
N ILE A 137 1.74 -12.33 0.44
CA ILE A 137 2.09 -10.91 0.32
C ILE A 137 0.86 -10.02 0.60
N VAL A 138 -0.30 -10.30 -0.03
CA VAL A 138 -1.54 -9.54 0.19
C VAL A 138 -2.00 -9.63 1.65
N ASN A 139 -1.91 -10.81 2.28
CA ASN A 139 -2.29 -10.99 3.68
C ASN A 139 -1.44 -10.16 4.65
N VAL A 140 -0.15 -9.92 4.35
CA VAL A 140 0.71 -9.04 5.17
C VAL A 140 0.48 -7.57 4.82
N LEU A 141 0.30 -7.24 3.54
CA LEU A 141 0.08 -5.87 3.07
C LEU A 141 -1.27 -5.28 3.49
N HIS A 142 -2.34 -6.09 3.56
CA HIS A 142 -3.68 -5.64 3.90
C HIS A 142 -3.77 -4.90 5.26
N PRO A 143 -3.36 -5.50 6.41
CA PRO A 143 -3.40 -4.81 7.69
C PRO A 143 -2.35 -3.68 7.78
N LEU A 144 -1.23 -3.80 7.04
CA LEU A 144 -0.16 -2.81 7.03
C LEU A 144 -0.58 -1.50 6.33
N LEU A 145 -1.40 -1.58 5.28
CA LEU A 145 -1.78 -0.46 4.42
C LEU A 145 -3.26 -0.05 4.54
N GLY A 146 -4.07 -0.84 5.25
CA GLY A 146 -5.51 -0.58 5.42
C GLY A 146 -6.26 -0.63 4.09
N PHE A 147 -6.08 -1.69 3.29
CA PHE A 147 -6.91 -1.89 2.10
C PHE A 147 -8.37 -2.10 2.51
N ASN A 148 -9.30 -1.52 1.77
CA ASN A 148 -10.73 -1.79 1.95
C ASN A 148 -11.15 -3.08 1.21
N ASP A 149 -12.35 -3.58 1.51
CA ASP A 149 -12.85 -4.85 0.96
C ASP A 149 -12.94 -4.82 -0.58
N GLY A 150 -13.35 -3.69 -1.18
CA GLY A 150 -13.41 -3.54 -2.64
C GLY A 150 -12.04 -3.53 -3.33
N GLU A 151 -11.01 -3.00 -2.66
CA GLU A 151 -9.62 -3.08 -3.13
C GLU A 151 -9.07 -4.51 -3.06
N LEU A 152 -9.43 -5.26 -2.01
CA LEU A 152 -9.11 -6.68 -1.88
C LEU A 152 -9.82 -7.52 -2.95
N GLU A 153 -11.12 -7.30 -3.17
CA GLU A 153 -11.90 -7.97 -4.22
C GLU A 153 -11.32 -7.70 -5.61
N TRP A 154 -10.93 -6.45 -5.90
CA TRP A 154 -10.29 -6.09 -7.16
C TRP A 154 -8.93 -6.80 -7.33
N LEU A 155 -8.06 -6.78 -6.32
CA LEU A 155 -6.78 -7.51 -6.36
C LEU A 155 -6.97 -9.02 -6.49
N ALA A 156 -7.96 -9.59 -5.80
CA ALA A 156 -8.26 -11.01 -5.85
C ALA A 156 -8.76 -11.43 -7.23
N ALA A 157 -9.70 -10.69 -7.82
CA ALA A 157 -10.15 -10.93 -9.19
C ALA A 157 -9.00 -10.78 -10.20
N ARG A 158 -8.15 -9.75 -10.03
CA ARG A 158 -7.02 -9.45 -10.93
C ARG A 158 -5.95 -10.54 -10.94
N HIS A 159 -5.63 -11.11 -9.78
CA HIS A 159 -4.58 -12.13 -9.63
C HIS A 159 -5.12 -13.56 -9.44
N ASN A 160 -6.42 -13.78 -9.68
CA ASN A 160 -7.13 -15.06 -9.51
C ASN A 160 -6.92 -15.67 -8.10
N LEU A 161 -7.00 -14.84 -7.07
CA LEU A 161 -6.90 -15.24 -5.66
C LEU A 161 -8.29 -15.58 -5.14
N LYS A 162 -8.37 -16.54 -4.21
CA LYS A 162 -9.61 -16.85 -3.48
C LYS A 162 -9.59 -16.11 -2.15
N ILE A 163 -10.48 -15.14 -1.98
CA ILE A 163 -10.76 -14.55 -0.67
C ILE A 163 -11.43 -15.62 0.18
N ARG A 164 -10.81 -16.00 1.30
CA ARG A 164 -11.42 -16.84 2.33
C ARG A 164 -11.65 -15.98 3.56
N ASP A 165 -12.92 -15.82 3.90
CA ASP A 165 -13.34 -15.15 5.11
C ASP A 165 -13.16 -16.07 6.32
N VAL A 166 -12.10 -15.85 7.10
CA VAL A 166 -11.77 -16.65 8.29
C VAL A 166 -12.80 -16.44 9.41
N ASN A 167 -13.54 -15.32 9.39
CA ASN A 167 -14.59 -15.04 10.36
C ASN A 167 -15.98 -15.52 9.93
N GLU A 168 -16.14 -16.08 8.73
CA GLU A 168 -17.43 -16.60 8.25
C GLU A 168 -17.98 -17.67 9.21
N GLU A 169 -17.14 -18.60 9.64
CA GLU A 169 -17.50 -19.67 10.57
C GLU A 169 -17.92 -19.12 11.95
N ARG A 170 -17.22 -18.09 12.44
CA ARG A 170 -17.59 -17.38 13.68
C ARG A 170 -18.88 -16.55 13.53
N ARG A 171 -19.19 -16.02 12.34
CA ARG A 171 -20.47 -15.33 12.06
C ARG A 171 -21.66 -16.27 11.83
N ARG A 172 -21.40 -17.51 11.45
CA ARG A 172 -22.42 -18.59 11.37
C ARG A 172 -22.81 -19.13 12.74
N LEU A 173 -21.97 -18.94 13.76
CA LEU A 173 -22.34 -19.19 15.16
C LEU A 173 -23.34 -18.11 15.61
N ASP A 174 -24.47 -18.55 16.14
CA ASP A 174 -25.43 -17.69 16.82
C ASP A 174 -24.72 -16.94 17.98
N PRO A 175 -24.92 -15.60 18.14
CA PRO A 175 -24.36 -14.82 19.24
C PRO A 175 -24.63 -15.38 20.65
N TYR A 176 -25.68 -16.18 20.85
CA TYR A 176 -25.99 -16.85 22.11
C TYR A 176 -25.33 -18.24 22.27
N SER A 177 -24.76 -18.78 21.21
CA SER A 177 -24.16 -20.13 21.16
C SER A 177 -22.64 -20.14 21.37
N VAL A 178 -21.98 -18.98 21.44
CA VAL A 178 -20.53 -18.88 21.73
C VAL A 178 -20.30 -19.04 23.25
N PRO A 179 -19.50 -20.02 23.71
CA PRO A 179 -19.14 -20.12 25.11
C PRO A 179 -18.36 -18.87 25.54
N ARG A 180 -18.91 -18.07 26.46
CA ARG A 180 -18.18 -16.97 27.07
C ARG A 180 -17.03 -17.55 27.88
N SER A 181 -15.79 -17.18 27.55
CA SER A 181 -14.62 -17.49 28.37
C SER A 181 -14.82 -16.89 29.77
N PRO A 182 -14.71 -17.69 30.86
CA PRO A 182 -14.93 -17.20 32.22
C PRO A 182 -14.06 -15.99 32.60
N ASP A 183 -12.87 -15.88 32.00
CA ASP A 183 -11.87 -14.85 32.30
C ASP A 183 -12.21 -13.44 31.74
N GLU A 184 -13.23 -13.30 30.89
CA GLU A 184 -13.55 -12.01 30.25
C GLU A 184 -14.58 -11.15 31.04
N MET A 185 -14.85 -11.49 32.30
CA MET A 185 -15.68 -10.70 33.22
C MET A 185 -14.87 -9.83 34.19
N ASP A 186 -13.90 -9.07 33.67
CA ASP A 186 -13.34 -7.91 34.40
C ASP A 186 -14.38 -6.78 34.45
N PHE A 187 -15.39 -6.96 35.31
CA PHE A 187 -16.34 -5.92 35.69
C PHE A 187 -15.64 -4.83 36.50
N ARG A 188 -14.78 -4.02 35.87
CA ARG A 188 -14.34 -2.76 36.47
C ARG A 188 -15.58 -1.89 36.65
N PRO A 189 -16.04 -1.62 37.88
CA PRO A 189 -17.19 -0.76 38.06
C PRO A 189 -16.82 0.61 37.51
N PHE A 190 -17.64 1.15 36.61
CA PHE A 190 -17.52 2.53 36.16
C PHE A 190 -17.46 3.43 37.40
N LYS A 191 -16.27 3.95 37.73
CA LYS A 191 -16.11 4.94 38.79
C LYS A 191 -16.84 6.21 38.34
N LYS A 192 -18.12 6.32 38.72
CA LYS A 192 -18.90 7.56 38.63
C LYS A 192 -18.02 8.67 39.17
N ARG A 193 -17.65 9.61 38.30
CA ARG A 193 -16.83 10.76 38.66
C ARG A 193 -17.69 11.65 39.56
N ILE A 194 -17.66 11.39 40.87
CA ILE A 194 -18.33 12.22 41.87
C ILE A 194 -17.82 13.63 41.67
N ARG A 195 -18.69 14.51 41.15
CA ARG A 195 -18.45 15.95 41.22
C ARG A 195 -18.37 16.28 42.70
N ARG A 196 -17.16 16.50 43.22
CA ARG A 196 -17.00 17.11 44.53
C ARG A 196 -17.66 18.48 44.43
N GLY A 197 -18.85 18.62 45.00
CA GLY A 197 -19.47 19.92 45.20
C GLY A 197 -18.48 20.79 45.96
N ALA A 198 -18.29 22.03 45.53
CA ALA A 198 -17.51 22.98 46.28
C ALA A 198 -18.12 23.08 47.69
N LYS A 199 -17.29 22.88 48.72
CA LYS A 199 -17.71 23.01 50.11
C LYS A 199 -17.98 24.51 50.36
N PRO A 200 -19.22 24.95 50.65
CA PRO A 200 -19.44 26.33 51.07
C PRO A 200 -18.73 26.55 52.41
N ALA A 201 -18.12 27.72 52.59
CA ALA A 201 -17.45 28.10 53.82
C ALA A 201 -18.49 28.44 54.91
N PRO A 202 -18.32 27.99 56.16
CA PRO A 202 -19.04 28.55 57.30
C PRO A 202 -18.37 29.86 57.75
N ILE A 203 -19.20 30.81 58.18
CA ILE A 203 -18.86 32.15 58.69
C ILE A 203 -19.63 32.34 60.01
N ASP A 204 -19.11 33.23 60.87
CA ASP A 204 -19.53 33.58 62.25
C ASP A 204 -19.33 32.45 63.30
N GLU A 205 -18.94 32.69 64.55
CA GLU A 205 -18.41 33.88 65.27
C GLU A 205 -17.50 33.34 66.42
N GLN A 206 -16.50 34.01 67.00
CA GLN A 206 -15.92 35.36 66.78
C GLN A 206 -14.43 35.24 66.46
#